data_AF-A0A6A7AQW9-F1
#
_entry.id   AF-A0A6A7AQW9-F1
#
_cell.length_a   1.000
_cell.length_b   1.000
_cell.length_c   1.000
_cell.angle_alpha   90.00
_cell.angle_beta   90.00
_cell.angle_gamma   90.00
#
_symmetry.space_group_name_H-M   'P 1'
#
loop_
_entity.id
_entity.type
_entity.pdbx_description
1 polymer ?
#
loop_
_entity_poly.entity_id
_entity_poly.type
_entity_poly.pdbx_seq_one_letter_code
_entity_poly.pdbx_strand_id
1 'polypeptide(L)'
;MGGGVSILAFTDILNHIRSTYGSASPSPQAWAIDSNLGTLIQHFTFAAVGPADQGYYTILYQLYERYQIRAWDFMNHMDWTVHTHYFAFRAWRGHRYILPDAVVGQFKGEFGPQNHWIFRYLKAVEWMAQWGTDQVKGAYSY
;
A
#
# COMPACT_ATOMS: atom_id res chain seq x y z
N MET A 1 -8.44 -9.06 2.67
CA MET A 1 -9.13 -8.40 3.80
C MET A 1 -8.19 -7.55 4.67
N GLY A 2 -7.08 -8.09 5.20
CA GLY A 2 -6.17 -7.33 6.09
C GLY A 2 -5.64 -6.01 5.52
N GLY A 3 -5.22 -5.98 4.24
CA GLY A 3 -4.76 -4.75 3.59
C GLY A 3 -5.82 -3.64 3.55
N GLY A 4 -7.09 -4.00 3.28
CA GLY A 4 -8.20 -3.05 3.32
C GLY A 4 -8.45 -2.47 4.72
N VAL A 5 -8.36 -3.30 5.77
CA VAL A 5 -8.47 -2.83 7.15
C VAL A 5 -7.32 -1.86 7.48
N SER A 6 -6.09 -2.19 7.07
CA SER A 6 -4.92 -1.31 7.24
C SER A 6 -5.14 0.05 6.56
N ILE A 7 -5.68 0.06 5.33
CA ILE A 7 -6.03 1.28 4.61
C ILE A 7 -7.02 2.14 5.39
N LEU A 8 -8.11 1.55 5.88
CA LEU A 8 -9.12 2.31 6.63
C LEU A 8 -8.57 2.86 7.94
N ALA A 9 -7.76 2.07 8.65
CA ALA A 9 -7.20 2.43 9.95
C ALA A 9 -6.03 3.41 9.87
N PHE A 10 -5.41 3.59 8.69
CA PHE A 10 -4.17 4.36 8.57
C PHE A 10 -4.33 5.81 9.04
N THR A 11 -5.43 6.46 8.67
CA THR A 11 -5.72 7.84 9.08
C THR A 11 -5.84 7.96 10.60
N ASP A 12 -6.45 6.98 11.25
CA ASP A 12 -6.61 6.97 12.72
C ASP A 12 -5.27 6.72 13.41
N ILE A 13 -4.45 5.80 12.91
CA ILE A 13 -3.09 5.55 13.41
C ILE A 13 -2.23 6.81 13.30
N LEU A 14 -2.25 7.45 12.13
CA LEU A 14 -1.52 8.68 11.88
C LEU A 14 -1.97 9.80 12.83
N ASN A 15 -3.29 9.98 12.98
CA ASN A 15 -3.84 10.97 13.90
C ASN A 15 -3.47 10.67 15.36
N HIS A 16 -3.50 9.41 15.77
CA HIS A 16 -3.10 8.98 17.11
C HIS A 16 -1.63 9.31 17.39
N ILE A 17 -0.72 9.01 16.46
CA ILE A 17 0.70 9.37 16.59
C ILE A 17 0.85 10.89 16.71
N ARG A 18 0.18 11.64 15.84
CA ARG A 18 0.26 13.11 15.81
C ARG A 18 -0.27 13.76 17.08
N SER A 19 -1.37 13.26 17.65
CA SER A 19 -1.99 13.82 18.85
C SER A 19 -1.35 13.34 20.15
N THR A 20 -0.74 12.15 20.17
CA THR A 20 -0.12 11.60 21.38
C THR A 20 1.33 12.06 21.50
N TYR A 21 2.10 11.96 20.42
CA TYR A 21 3.54 12.21 20.42
C TYR A 21 3.97 13.31 19.46
N GLY A 22 3.20 13.58 18.40
CA GLY A 22 3.62 14.47 17.33
C GLY A 22 3.24 15.93 17.50
N SER A 23 3.16 16.64 16.38
CA SER A 23 2.94 18.08 16.33
C SER A 23 1.60 18.56 16.93
N ALA A 24 0.62 17.67 17.09
CA ALA A 24 -0.67 17.97 17.71
C ALA A 24 -0.72 17.58 19.20
N SER A 25 0.39 17.08 19.77
CA SER A 25 0.50 16.76 21.20
C SER A 25 0.78 18.01 22.04
N PRO A 26 0.30 18.09 23.29
CA PRO A 26 0.72 19.13 24.24
C PRO A 26 2.22 19.11 24.56
N SER A 27 2.90 17.97 24.35
CA SER A 27 4.34 17.82 24.53
C SER A 27 4.95 17.05 23.36
N PRO A 28 5.15 17.71 22.19
CA PRO A 28 5.63 17.07 20.99
C PRO A 28 7.03 16.48 21.18
N GLN A 29 7.18 15.23 20.73
CA GLN A 29 8.44 14.53 20.64
C GLN A 29 9.09 14.82 19.29
N ALA A 30 10.37 15.20 19.30
CA ALA A 30 11.09 15.59 18.09
C ALA A 30 11.07 14.49 16.99
N TRP A 31 11.03 13.21 17.36
CA TRP A 31 10.97 12.10 16.40
C TRP A 31 9.58 11.90 15.76
N ALA A 32 8.51 12.43 16.36
CA ALA A 32 7.12 12.22 15.95
C ALA A 32 6.47 13.46 15.31
N ILE A 33 7.19 14.57 15.17
CA ILE A 33 6.66 15.78 14.51
C ILE A 33 6.38 15.52 13.03
N ASP A 34 5.47 16.31 12.45
CA ASP A 34 4.95 16.11 11.09
C ASP A 34 6.06 15.99 10.03
N SER A 35 7.15 16.75 10.15
CA SER A 35 8.29 16.70 9.21
C SER A 35 9.11 15.41 9.27
N ASN A 36 8.99 14.63 10.34
CA ASN A 36 9.71 13.37 10.54
C ASN A 36 8.86 12.13 10.27
N LEU A 37 7.55 12.29 10.06
CA LEU A 37 6.62 11.16 9.90
C LEU A 37 6.98 10.26 8.70
N GLY A 38 7.51 10.82 7.61
CA GLY A 38 7.96 10.03 6.45
C GLY A 38 9.15 9.11 6.71
N THR A 39 9.93 9.39 7.76
CA THR A 39 11.02 8.51 8.22
C THR A 39 10.54 7.48 9.24
N LEU A 40 9.52 7.83 10.02
CA LEU A 40 8.95 7.02 11.08
C LEU A 40 7.96 5.97 10.56
N ILE A 41 7.10 6.34 9.62
CA ILE A 41 5.94 5.56 9.19
C ILE A 41 6.10 5.18 7.73
N GLN A 42 5.80 3.91 7.44
CA GLN A 42 5.61 3.42 6.09
C GLN A 42 4.34 2.58 6.07
N HIS A 43 3.60 2.61 4.97
CA HIS A 43 2.36 1.85 4.84
C HIS A 43 2.50 0.82 3.73
N PHE A 44 2.60 -0.46 4.12
CA PHE A 44 2.77 -1.56 3.19
C PHE A 44 1.55 -2.47 3.22
N THR A 45 0.95 -2.70 2.05
CA THR A 45 -0.13 -3.65 1.87
C THR A 45 0.19 -4.63 0.75
N PHE A 46 -0.43 -5.81 0.82
CA PHE A 46 -0.29 -6.86 -0.18
C PHE A 46 -1.67 -7.31 -0.60
N ALA A 47 -1.88 -7.33 -1.92
CA ALA A 47 -3.16 -7.67 -2.53
C ALA A 47 -4.32 -6.91 -1.86
N ALA A 48 -4.14 -5.61 -1.60
CA ALA A 48 -5.15 -4.86 -0.88
C ALA A 48 -6.36 -4.64 -1.79
N VAL A 49 -7.45 -5.29 -1.39
CA VAL A 49 -8.75 -5.00 -1.98
C VAL A 49 -9.22 -3.63 -1.50
N GLY A 50 -9.65 -2.78 -2.42
CA GLY A 50 -10.05 -1.41 -2.12
C GLY A 50 -11.25 -1.36 -1.17
N PRO A 51 -11.10 -0.82 0.07
CA PRO A 51 -12.15 -0.85 1.08
C PRO A 51 -13.00 0.44 1.10
N ALA A 52 -12.64 1.43 0.29
CA ALA A 52 -13.22 2.77 0.30
C ALA A 52 -13.37 3.35 -1.11
N ASP A 53 -14.11 4.45 -1.21
CA ASP A 53 -14.35 5.16 -2.46
C ASP A 53 -13.17 6.08 -2.88
N GLN A 54 -13.32 6.75 -4.02
CA GLN A 54 -12.29 7.64 -4.55
C GLN A 54 -12.03 8.87 -3.65
N GLY A 55 -13.04 9.32 -2.91
CA GLY A 55 -12.94 10.48 -2.02
C GLY A 55 -12.04 10.19 -0.84
N TYR A 56 -12.25 9.05 -0.18
CA TYR A 56 -11.38 8.57 0.89
C TYR A 56 -9.93 8.45 0.42
N TYR A 57 -9.73 7.84 -0.75
CA TYR A 57 -8.40 7.66 -1.31
C TYR A 57 -7.69 8.98 -1.64
N THR A 58 -8.43 9.97 -2.14
CA THR A 58 -7.87 11.30 -2.39
C THR A 58 -7.31 11.91 -1.12
N ILE A 59 -8.05 11.83 -0.01
CA ILE A 59 -7.59 12.30 1.30
C ILE A 59 -6.36 11.51 1.76
N LEU A 60 -6.40 10.18 1.62
CA LEU A 60 -5.30 9.31 2.02
C LEU A 60 -3.99 9.64 1.28
N TYR A 61 -4.03 9.88 -0.03
CA TYR A 61 -2.83 10.27 -0.80
C TYR A 61 -2.31 11.64 -0.40
N GLN A 62 -3.19 12.61 -0.14
CA GLN A 62 -2.78 13.91 0.37
C GLN A 62 -2.06 13.79 1.70
N LEU A 63 -2.47 12.86 2.58
CA LEU A 63 -1.76 12.60 3.83
C LEU A 63 -0.38 12.00 3.57
N TYR A 64 -0.26 11.02 2.66
CA TYR A 64 1.05 10.45 2.32
C TYR A 64 2.00 11.50 1.76
N GLU A 65 1.52 12.32 0.81
CA GLU A 65 2.31 13.39 0.21
C GLU A 65 2.71 14.45 1.23
N ARG A 66 1.74 14.95 2.02
CA ARG A 66 1.98 15.98 3.03
C ARG A 66 3.04 15.58 4.04
N TYR A 67 3.01 14.32 4.49
CA TYR A 67 3.91 13.82 5.52
C TYR A 67 5.08 12.99 4.97
N GLN A 68 5.25 12.96 3.64
CA GLN A 68 6.29 12.20 2.93
C GLN A 68 6.33 10.71 3.32
N ILE A 69 5.16 10.13 3.59
CA ILE A 69 5.03 8.72 3.99
C ILE A 69 5.13 7.84 2.75
N ARG A 70 6.08 6.90 2.79
CA ARG A 70 6.19 5.87 1.75
C ARG A 70 5.06 4.86 1.91
N ALA A 71 4.16 4.82 0.93
CA ALA A 71 3.05 3.89 0.88
C ALA A 71 3.14 3.01 -0.36
N TRP A 72 2.99 1.71 -0.18
CA TRP A 72 3.10 0.71 -1.24
C TRP A 72 2.00 -0.33 -1.09
N ASP A 73 1.28 -0.55 -2.18
CA ASP A 73 0.42 -1.72 -2.34
C ASP A 73 1.05 -2.64 -3.37
N PHE A 74 1.45 -3.84 -2.93
CA PHE A 74 2.02 -4.87 -3.79
C PHE A 74 0.89 -5.71 -4.35
N MET A 75 0.73 -5.72 -5.67
CA MET A 75 -0.33 -6.48 -6.31
C MET A 75 0.18 -7.30 -7.50
N ASN A 76 -0.25 -8.56 -7.56
CA ASN A 76 -0.16 -9.39 -8.73
C ASN A 76 -1.15 -8.86 -9.78
N HIS A 77 -0.67 -8.53 -10.97
CA HIS A 77 -1.53 -8.01 -12.04
C HIS A 77 -2.63 -8.99 -12.48
N MET A 78 -2.47 -10.29 -12.23
CA MET A 78 -3.47 -11.33 -12.50
C MET A 78 -4.46 -11.55 -11.35
N ASP A 79 -4.32 -10.81 -10.24
CA ASP A 79 -5.22 -10.91 -9.10
C ASP A 79 -6.61 -10.37 -9.45
N TRP A 80 -7.56 -11.27 -9.70
CA TRP A 80 -8.93 -10.91 -10.06
C TRP A 80 -9.80 -10.55 -8.85
N THR A 81 -9.29 -10.66 -7.61
CA THR A 81 -10.04 -10.19 -6.42
C THR A 81 -10.23 -8.68 -6.42
N VAL A 82 -9.44 -7.94 -7.21
CA VAL A 82 -9.68 -6.52 -7.49
C VAL A 82 -11.04 -6.25 -8.13
N HIS A 83 -11.64 -7.26 -8.77
CA HIS A 83 -12.92 -7.17 -9.44
C HIS A 83 -14.10 -7.55 -8.56
N THR A 84 -13.89 -8.10 -7.36
CA THR A 84 -14.98 -8.55 -6.48
C THR A 84 -15.78 -7.40 -5.88
N HIS A 85 -15.26 -6.16 -5.90
CA HIS A 85 -15.97 -4.98 -5.42
C HIS A 85 -16.59 -4.15 -6.55
N TYR A 86 -17.72 -3.51 -6.22
CA TYR A 86 -18.45 -2.59 -7.09
C TYR A 86 -17.52 -1.49 -7.61
N PHE A 87 -17.73 -1.05 -8.86
CA PHE A 87 -16.82 -0.13 -9.57
C PHE A 87 -16.48 1.16 -8.78
N ALA A 88 -17.37 1.63 -7.91
CA ALA A 88 -17.16 2.78 -7.04
C ALA A 88 -15.97 2.63 -6.05
N PHE A 89 -15.61 1.40 -5.69
CA PHE A 89 -14.49 1.08 -4.78
C PHE A 89 -13.17 0.82 -5.53
N ARG A 90 -13.17 0.87 -6.87
CA ARG A 90 -12.01 0.54 -7.72
C ARG A 90 -11.00 1.68 -7.89
N ALA A 91 -10.96 2.63 -6.96
CA ALA A 91 -10.26 3.89 -7.14
C ALA A 91 -8.98 4.00 -6.31
N TRP A 92 -7.96 3.22 -6.67
CA TRP A 92 -6.62 3.47 -6.16
C TRP A 92 -5.95 4.55 -7.03
N ARG A 93 -5.66 5.72 -6.45
CA ARG A 93 -4.90 6.84 -7.07
C ARG A 93 -3.49 6.99 -6.46
N GLY A 94 -2.78 5.88 -6.26
CA GLY A 94 -1.45 5.86 -5.65
C GLY A 94 -0.43 5.08 -6.45
N HIS A 95 0.84 5.20 -6.06
CA HIS A 95 1.93 4.35 -6.54
C HIS A 95 1.67 2.90 -6.09
N ARG A 96 1.01 2.13 -6.95
CA ARG A 96 0.89 0.69 -6.79
C ARG A 96 2.15 0.05 -7.36
N TYR A 97 2.81 -0.80 -6.57
CA TYR A 97 3.85 -1.65 -7.11
C TYR A 97 3.18 -2.88 -7.70
N ILE A 98 2.95 -2.85 -9.01
CA ILE A 98 2.47 -4.03 -9.73
C ILE A 98 3.67 -4.95 -9.90
N LEU A 99 3.57 -6.18 -9.39
CA LEU A 99 4.62 -7.18 -9.59
C LEU A 99 4.85 -7.36 -11.10
N PRO A 100 6.11 -7.22 -11.58
CA PRO A 100 6.41 -7.36 -13.00
C PRO A 100 6.00 -8.73 -13.53
N ASP A 101 5.57 -8.81 -14.79
CA ASP A 101 5.16 -10.08 -15.43
C ASP A 101 6.23 -11.16 -15.36
N ALA A 102 7.51 -10.77 -15.41
CA ALA A 102 8.64 -11.70 -15.24
C ALA A 102 8.64 -12.38 -13.86
N VAL A 103 8.26 -11.65 -12.81
CA VAL A 103 8.16 -12.14 -11.43
C VAL A 103 6.89 -12.98 -11.28
N VAL A 104 5.76 -12.50 -11.80
CA VAL A 104 4.47 -13.23 -11.71
C VAL A 104 4.51 -14.53 -12.51
N GLY A 105 5.10 -14.51 -13.71
CA GLY A 105 5.23 -15.65 -14.60
C GLY A 105 6.11 -16.77 -14.02
N GLN A 106 7.16 -16.41 -13.25
CA GLN A 106 8.02 -17.37 -12.57
C GLN A 106 7.26 -18.23 -11.56
N PHE A 107 6.24 -17.66 -10.91
CA PHE A 107 5.42 -18.33 -9.89
C PHE A 107 3.99 -18.61 -10.39
N LYS A 108 3.79 -18.73 -11.71
CA LYS A 108 2.48 -18.91 -12.34
C LYS A 108 1.77 -20.14 -11.77
N GLY A 109 0.54 -19.96 -11.28
CA GLY A 109 -0.27 -21.01 -10.64
C GLY A 109 -0.02 -21.19 -9.13
N GLU A 110 1.06 -20.61 -8.59
CA GLU A 110 1.37 -20.72 -7.17
C GLU A 110 0.66 -19.68 -6.32
N PHE A 111 0.20 -18.57 -6.93
CA PHE A 111 -0.65 -17.56 -6.30
C PHE A 111 -2.10 -18.03 -6.08
N GLY A 112 -2.37 -19.33 -6.34
CA GLY A 112 -3.67 -19.95 -6.19
C GLY A 112 -4.62 -19.66 -7.35
N PRO A 113 -5.82 -20.25 -7.32
CA PRO A 113 -6.81 -20.07 -8.38
C PRO A 113 -7.26 -18.61 -8.52
N GLN A 114 -6.99 -17.79 -7.49
CA GLN A 114 -7.31 -16.38 -7.51
C GLN A 114 -6.16 -15.43 -7.72
N ASN A 115 -4.94 -15.94 -7.92
CA ASN A 115 -3.75 -15.12 -8.03
C ASN A 115 -3.52 -14.19 -6.81
N HIS A 116 -4.11 -14.52 -5.64
CA HIS A 116 -4.23 -13.68 -4.45
C HIS A 116 -3.43 -14.19 -3.24
N TRP A 117 -2.87 -15.40 -3.29
CA TRP A 117 -2.27 -16.03 -2.09
C TRP A 117 -1.05 -15.27 -1.56
N ILE A 118 -1.17 -14.77 -0.32
CA ILE A 118 -0.21 -13.89 0.35
C ILE A 118 1.22 -14.47 0.40
N PHE A 119 1.36 -15.78 0.63
CA PHE A 119 2.66 -16.44 0.75
C PHE A 119 3.53 -16.31 -0.51
N ARG A 120 2.93 -16.05 -1.67
CA ARG A 120 3.69 -15.88 -2.91
C ARG A 120 4.19 -14.47 -3.13
N TYR A 121 3.58 -13.48 -2.50
CA TYR A 121 4.16 -12.15 -2.46
C TYR A 121 5.50 -12.15 -1.73
N LEU A 122 5.64 -12.94 -0.66
CA LEU A 122 6.92 -13.11 0.05
C LEU A 122 7.99 -13.73 -0.85
N LYS A 123 7.69 -14.84 -1.53
CA LYS A 123 8.64 -15.46 -2.48
C LYS A 123 8.98 -14.55 -3.66
N ALA A 124 8.01 -13.79 -4.16
CA ALA A 124 8.25 -12.80 -5.22
C ALA A 124 9.21 -11.70 -4.75
N VAL A 125 9.07 -11.23 -3.51
CA VAL A 125 9.98 -10.24 -2.91
C VAL A 125 11.38 -10.83 -2.71
N GLU A 126 11.50 -12.06 -2.20
CA GLU A 126 12.79 -12.76 -2.07
C GLU A 126 13.49 -12.92 -3.42
N TRP A 127 12.74 -13.31 -4.45
CA TRP A 127 13.27 -13.45 -5.80
C TRP A 127 13.69 -12.09 -6.39
N MET A 128 12.87 -11.06 -6.26
CA MET A 128 13.23 -9.70 -6.70
C MET A 128 14.49 -9.20 -5.99
N ALA A 129 14.65 -9.47 -4.69
CA ALA A 129 15.85 -9.11 -3.93
C ALA A 129 17.09 -9.90 -4.39
N GLN A 130 16.93 -11.17 -4.75
CA GLN A 130 18.03 -12.02 -5.24
C GLN A 130 18.50 -11.60 -6.64
N TRP A 131 17.58 -11.17 -7.51
CA TRP A 131 17.86 -10.96 -8.94
C TRP A 131 17.86 -9.49 -9.38
N GLY A 132 17.56 -8.54 -8.48
CA GLY A 132 17.57 -7.10 -8.76
C GLY A 132 16.57 -6.69 -9.85
N THR A 133 15.40 -7.33 -9.88
CA THR A 133 14.39 -7.15 -10.95
C THR A 133 13.25 -6.24 -10.54
N ASP A 134 13.51 -5.26 -9.65
CA ASP A 134 12.48 -4.35 -9.20
C ASP A 134 12.10 -3.37 -10.34
N GLN A 135 10.86 -3.45 -10.81
CA GLN A 135 10.30 -2.45 -11.73
C GLN A 135 9.08 -1.83 -11.06
N VAL A 136 9.27 -0.65 -10.48
CA VAL A 136 8.16 0.18 -10.03
C VAL A 136 7.43 0.70 -11.26
N LYS A 137 6.34 0.04 -11.65
CA LYS A 137 5.41 0.59 -12.64
C LYS A 137 4.26 1.25 -11.91
N GLY A 138 4.11 2.56 -12.05
CA GLY A 138 2.88 3.24 -11.63
C GLY A 138 1.69 2.63 -12.36
N ALA A 139 0.62 2.29 -11.65
CA ALA A 139 -0.59 1.74 -12.27
C ALA A 139 -1.26 2.70 -13.28
N TYR A 140 -0.90 3.98 -13.23
CA TYR A 140 -1.39 5.03 -14.12
C TYR A 140 -0.25 5.98 -14.48
N SER A 141 -0.07 6.27 -15.77
CA SER A 141 0.65 7.46 -16.24
C SER A 141 -0.32 8.64 -16.18
N TYR A 142 0.02 9.67 -15.40
CA TYR A 142 -0.66 10.96 -15.48
C TYR A 142 -0.05 11.80 -16.60
#